data_AF-A0A7C1J0W7-F1
#
_entry.id   AF-A0A7C1J0W7-F1
#
_cell.length_a   1.000
_cell.length_b   1.000
_cell.length_c   1.000
_cell.angle_alpha   90.00
_cell.angle_beta   90.00
_cell.angle_gamma   90.00
#
_symmetry.space_group_name_H-M   'P 1'
#
loop_
_entity.id
_entity.type
_entity.pdbx_description
1 polymer ?
#
loop_
_entity_poly.entity_id
_entity_poly.type
_entity_poly.pdbx_seq_one_letter_code
_entity_poly.pdbx_strand_id
1 'polypeptide(L)'
;MKKELVLYSRTTGCPFITIAKRVLRDYALPYREVFIDKDELYKKRVLDWTGFLSVPTIIVAHEGEDLPFEPFEPLESGRSPRGIDRGSMITEPNLEEFAQWLLKHGFISEIVTD
;
A
#
# COMPACT_ATOMS: atom_id res chain seq x y z
N MET A 1 -17.37 -6.53 7.93
CA MET A 1 -16.46 -5.65 8.70
C MET A 1 -15.97 -4.54 7.80
N LYS A 2 -15.82 -3.33 8.32
CA LYS A 2 -15.37 -2.16 7.54
C LYS A 2 -13.87 -2.30 7.23
N LYS A 3 -13.47 -1.94 6.00
CA LYS A 3 -12.09 -2.00 5.53
C LYS A 3 -11.44 -0.62 5.60
N GLU A 4 -10.14 -0.57 5.86
CA GLU A 4 -9.32 0.64 5.82
C GLU A 4 -8.06 0.44 4.99
N LEU A 5 -7.46 1.55 4.55
CA LEU A 5 -6.15 1.55 3.90
C LEU A 5 -5.05 1.82 4.93
N VAL A 6 -4.03 0.97 4.94
CA VAL A 6 -2.82 1.19 5.76
C VAL A 6 -1.62 1.38 4.85
N LEU A 7 -0.97 2.54 5.00
CA LEU A 7 0.20 2.95 4.26
C LEU A 7 1.44 2.71 5.12
N TYR A 8 2.20 1.67 4.79
CA TYR A 8 3.55 1.46 5.31
C TYR A 8 4.51 2.40 4.59
N SER A 9 5.12 3.30 5.35
CA SER A 9 5.84 4.48 4.88
C SER A 9 7.17 4.65 5.63
N ARG A 10 7.89 5.73 5.33
CA ARG A 10 9.06 6.20 6.07
C ARG A 10 8.95 7.70 6.30
N THR A 11 9.69 8.20 7.28
CA THR A 11 9.74 9.64 7.54
C THR A 11 10.63 10.41 6.57
N THR A 12 11.62 9.74 5.98
CA THR A 12 12.44 10.32 4.90
C THR A 12 11.65 10.42 3.60
N GLY A 13 11.78 11.54 2.89
CA GLY A 13 11.09 11.77 1.62
C GLY A 13 11.43 10.73 0.56
N CYS A 14 10.40 10.13 -0.04
CA CYS A 14 10.49 9.18 -1.15
C CYS A 14 9.48 9.58 -2.24
N PRO A 15 9.90 9.69 -3.51
CA PRO A 15 8.99 10.04 -4.61
C PRO A 15 7.77 9.12 -4.71
N PHE A 16 7.92 7.81 -4.47
CA PHE A 16 6.82 6.86 -4.52
C PHE A 16 5.79 7.08 -3.39
N ILE A 17 6.23 7.47 -2.19
CA ILE A 17 5.32 7.81 -1.09
C ILE A 17 4.51 9.07 -1.45
N THR A 18 5.16 10.06 -2.05
CA THR A 18 4.50 11.29 -2.53
C THR A 18 3.43 10.97 -3.57
N ILE A 19 3.71 10.06 -4.51
CA ILE A 19 2.75 9.61 -5.53
C ILE A 19 1.54 8.94 -4.86
N ALA A 20 1.76 7.97 -3.97
CA ALA A 20 0.66 7.27 -3.29
C ALA A 20 -0.21 8.25 -2.46
N LYS A 21 0.42 9.14 -1.69
CA LYS A 21 -0.30 10.16 -0.90
C LYS A 21 -1.09 11.13 -1.77
N ARG A 22 -0.56 11.48 -2.94
CA ARG A 22 -1.29 12.30 -3.92
C ARG A 22 -2.57 11.59 -4.37
N VAL A 23 -2.49 10.32 -4.80
CA VAL A 23 -3.69 9.55 -5.22
C VAL A 23 -4.72 9.50 -4.11
N LEU A 24 -4.31 9.15 -2.88
CA LEU A 24 -5.23 9.08 -1.73
C LEU A 24 -5.91 10.43 -1.46
N ARG A 25 -5.16 11.53 -1.55
CA ARG A 25 -5.69 12.89 -1.39
C ARG A 25 -6.65 13.25 -2.52
N ASP A 26 -6.28 12.98 -3.77
CA ASP A 26 -7.05 13.36 -4.95
C ASP A 26 -8.43 12.64 -4.95
N TYR A 27 -8.50 11.42 -4.41
CA TYR A 27 -9.77 10.69 -4.17
C TYR A 27 -10.39 10.91 -2.77
N ALA A 28 -9.84 11.82 -1.96
CA ALA A 28 -10.29 12.10 -0.58
C ALA A 28 -10.42 10.86 0.33
N LEU A 29 -9.54 9.87 0.14
CA LEU A 29 -9.58 8.61 0.88
C LEU A 29 -8.89 8.72 2.24
N PRO A 30 -9.54 8.30 3.34
CA PRO A 30 -8.88 8.15 4.62
C PRO A 30 -7.91 6.96 4.57
N TYR A 31 -6.77 7.10 5.25
CA TYR A 31 -5.80 6.03 5.44
C TYR A 31 -5.07 6.21 6.76
N ARG A 32 -4.53 5.12 7.30
CA ARG A 32 -3.61 5.16 8.43
C ARG A 32 -2.18 4.99 7.93
N GLU A 33 -1.28 5.85 8.38
CA GLU A 33 0.14 5.77 8.03
C GLU A 33 0.94 5.18 9.19
N VAL A 34 1.79 4.21 8.88
CA VAL A 34 2.73 3.60 9.83
C VAL A 34 4.16 3.70 9.28
N PHE A 35 5.16 3.84 10.15
CA PHE A 35 6.52 4.22 9.77
C PHE A 35 7.51 3.09 10.04
N ILE A 36 8.04 2.48 8.98
CA ILE A 36 8.97 1.34 9.10
C ILE A 36 10.37 1.75 9.59
N ASP A 37 10.69 3.04 9.54
CA ASP A 37 11.95 3.59 10.05
C ASP A 37 11.88 4.01 11.52
N LYS A 38 10.70 3.89 12.15
CA LYS A 38 10.48 4.18 13.57
C LYS A 38 10.07 2.96 14.40
N ASP A 39 9.62 1.89 13.74
CA ASP A 39 9.12 0.69 14.40
C ASP A 39 9.67 -0.58 13.71
N GLU A 40 10.42 -1.37 14.48
CA GLU A 40 11.04 -2.61 13.99
C GLU A 40 10.00 -3.69 13.63
N LEU A 41 8.80 -3.66 14.21
CA LEU A 41 7.71 -4.56 13.82
C LEU A 41 7.29 -4.30 12.38
N TYR A 42 7.05 -3.04 12.02
CA TYR A 42 6.60 -2.67 10.68
C TYR A 42 7.69 -2.87 9.63
N LYS A 43 8.94 -2.58 9.99
CA LYS A 43 10.11 -2.89 9.18
C LYS A 43 10.22 -4.38 8.87
N LYS A 44 10.11 -5.24 9.88
CA LYS A 44 10.18 -6.68 9.71
C LYS A 44 9.05 -7.19 8.81
N ARG A 45 7.82 -6.69 8.99
CA ARG A 45 6.67 -7.07 8.15
C ARG A 45 6.91 -6.75 6.68
N VAL A 46 7.31 -5.53 6.35
CA VAL A 46 7.57 -5.15 4.95
C VAL A 46 8.70 -6.00 4.36
N LEU A 47 9.74 -6.30 5.14
CA LEU A 47 10.81 -7.20 4.73
C LEU A 47 10.29 -8.61 4.45
N ASP A 48 9.48 -9.17 5.35
CA ASP A 48 8.93 -10.52 5.21
C ASP A 48 7.94 -10.61 4.03
N TRP A 49 7.16 -9.55 3.77
CA TRP A 49 6.17 -9.52 2.70
C TRP A 49 6.75 -9.29 1.31
N THR A 50 7.81 -8.49 1.21
CA THR A 50 8.33 -8.04 -0.08
C THR A 50 9.70 -8.60 -0.41
N GLY A 51 10.44 -9.11 0.58
CA GLY A 51 11.87 -9.40 0.48
C GLY A 51 12.76 -8.15 0.54
N PHE A 52 12.16 -6.96 0.63
CA PHE A 52 12.82 -5.66 0.62
C PHE A 52 12.22 -4.74 1.69
N LEU A 53 12.81 -3.56 1.88
CA LEU A 53 12.17 -2.50 2.68
C LEU A 53 11.46 -1.49 1.78
N SER A 54 10.85 -1.95 0.68
CA SER A 54 10.21 -1.12 -0.34
C SER A 54 9.04 -0.34 0.24
N VAL A 55 9.00 0.96 -0.02
CA VAL A 55 7.93 1.86 0.45
C VAL A 55 7.54 2.84 -0.65
N PRO A 56 6.25 3.16 -0.78
CA PRO A 56 5.16 2.74 0.09
C PRO A 56 4.73 1.29 -0.16
N THR A 57 4.38 0.57 0.90
CA THR A 57 3.58 -0.66 0.79
C THR A 57 2.19 -0.35 1.32
N ILE A 58 1.16 -0.54 0.50
CA ILE A 58 -0.24 -0.27 0.86
C ILE A 58 -0.94 -1.60 1.04
N ILE A 59 -1.72 -1.72 2.11
CA ILE A 59 -2.58 -2.87 2.35
C ILE A 59 -4.02 -2.43 2.57
N VAL A 60 -4.94 -3.35 2.28
CA VAL A 60 -6.30 -3.31 2.79
C VAL A 60 -6.33 -4.07 4.11
N ALA A 61 -6.81 -3.46 5.18
CA ALA A 61 -6.94 -4.09 6.50
C ALA A 61 -8.37 -3.98 7.01
N HIS A 62 -8.71 -4.75 8.05
CA HIS A 62 -9.89 -4.43 8.85
C HIS A 62 -9.65 -3.14 9.65
N GLU A 63 -10.72 -2.39 9.93
CA GLU A 63 -10.63 -1.14 10.70
C GLU A 63 -9.91 -1.35 12.04
N GLY A 64 -8.87 -0.55 12.28
CA GLY A 64 -8.02 -0.65 13.48
C GLY A 64 -6.93 -1.73 13.43
N GLU A 65 -6.88 -2.57 12.40
CA GLU A 65 -5.85 -3.59 12.20
C GLU A 65 -4.80 -3.16 11.18
N ASP A 66 -3.57 -3.66 11.29
CA ASP A 66 -2.45 -3.30 10.42
C ASP A 66 -1.88 -4.48 9.64
N LEU A 67 -2.65 -5.56 9.51
CA LEU A 67 -2.35 -6.71 8.67
C LEU A 67 -3.32 -6.79 7.48
N PRO A 68 -2.91 -7.38 6.36
CA PRO A 68 -3.81 -7.56 5.22
C PRO A 68 -5.05 -8.38 5.63
N PHE A 69 -6.24 -7.94 5.23
CA PHE A 69 -7.51 -8.59 5.63
C PHE A 69 -7.69 -10.00 5.05
N GLU A 70 -6.92 -10.33 4.00
CA GLU A 70 -6.85 -11.64 3.37
C GLU A 70 -5.40 -11.91 2.94
N PRO A 71 -5.02 -13.18 2.73
CA PRO A 71 -3.71 -13.50 2.15
C PRO A 71 -3.46 -12.78 0.83
N PHE A 72 -2.21 -12.42 0.59
CA PHE A 72 -1.76 -11.79 -0.65
C PHE A 72 -0.93 -12.76 -1.49
N GLU A 73 -0.86 -12.53 -2.78
CA GLU A 73 -0.09 -13.36 -3.71
C GLU A 73 1.41 -13.30 -3.40
N PRO A 74 2.12 -14.43 -3.37
CA PRO A 74 3.54 -14.46 -3.09
C PRO A 74 4.34 -13.82 -4.24
N LEU A 75 5.51 -13.27 -3.91
CA LEU A 75 6.50 -12.84 -4.91
C LEU A 75 7.50 -13.95 -5.17
N GLU A 76 7.90 -14.10 -6.43
CA GLU A 76 9.12 -14.84 -6.74
C GLU A 76 10.32 -14.19 -6.03
N SER A 77 11.12 -14.99 -5.36
CA SER A 77 12.26 -14.51 -4.58
C SER A 77 13.20 -13.65 -5.44
N GLY A 78 13.52 -12.45 -4.96
CA GLY A 78 14.41 -11.50 -5.64
C GLY A 78 13.75 -10.67 -6.74
N ARG A 79 12.49 -10.91 -7.10
CA ARG A 79 11.75 -10.02 -8.00
C ARG A 79 11.31 -8.75 -7.30
N SER A 80 11.39 -7.64 -8.03
CA SER A 80 10.87 -6.35 -7.56
C SER A 80 9.37 -6.45 -7.23
N PRO A 81 8.93 -5.93 -6.07
CA PRO A 81 7.51 -5.91 -5.68
C PRO A 81 6.72 -4.77 -6.35
N ARG A 82 7.41 -3.87 -7.06
CA ARG A 82 6.88 -2.59 -7.53
C ARG A 82 5.73 -2.77 -8.52
N GLY A 83 4.61 -2.09 -8.26
CA GLY A 83 3.46 -2.02 -9.17
C GLY A 83 2.65 -3.31 -9.29
N ILE A 84 3.05 -4.37 -8.59
CA ILE A 84 2.37 -5.67 -8.66
C ILE A 84 1.20 -5.67 -7.69
N ASP A 85 -0.02 -5.78 -8.22
CA ASP A 85 -1.22 -6.11 -7.45
C ASP A 85 -1.10 -7.54 -6.91
N ARG A 86 -1.00 -7.68 -5.59
CA ARG A 86 -0.91 -8.97 -4.91
C ARG A 86 -2.18 -9.29 -4.12
N GLY A 87 -3.34 -8.78 -4.55
CA GLY A 87 -4.60 -8.92 -3.82
C GLY A 87 -4.72 -7.81 -2.78
N SER A 88 -4.72 -8.14 -1.49
CA SER A 88 -4.84 -7.18 -0.37
C SER A 88 -3.63 -6.27 -0.17
N MET A 89 -2.62 -6.35 -1.03
CA MET A 89 -1.37 -5.59 -0.95
C MET A 89 -0.90 -5.10 -2.32
N ILE A 90 -0.37 -3.87 -2.36
CA ILE A 90 0.37 -3.32 -3.49
C ILE A 90 1.60 -2.56 -2.99
N THR A 91 2.70 -2.54 -3.75
CA THR A 91 3.96 -1.92 -3.31
C THR A 91 4.51 -0.99 -4.38
N GLU A 92 4.91 0.22 -3.98
CA GLU A 92 5.45 1.28 -4.83
C GLU A 92 4.64 1.54 -6.13
N PRO A 93 3.29 1.56 -6.09
CA PRO A 93 2.52 1.72 -7.32
C PRO A 93 2.71 3.11 -7.93
N ASN A 94 2.62 3.17 -9.26
CA ASN A 94 2.41 4.43 -9.96
C ASN A 94 0.94 4.92 -9.81
N LEU A 95 0.61 6.05 -10.44
CA LEU A 95 -0.73 6.65 -10.36
C LEU A 95 -1.84 5.73 -10.85
N GLU A 96 -1.65 5.13 -12.03
CA GLU A 96 -2.64 4.27 -12.68
C GLU A 96 -2.80 2.95 -11.91
N GLU A 97 -1.68 2.30 -11.58
CA GLU A 97 -1.66 1.05 -10.81
C GLU A 97 -2.40 1.22 -9.48
N PHE A 98 -2.19 2.33 -8.77
CA PHE A 98 -2.84 2.53 -7.49
C PHE A 98 -4.33 2.80 -7.64
N ALA A 99 -4.73 3.62 -8.62
CA ALA A 99 -6.14 3.90 -8.88
C ALA A 99 -6.91 2.62 -9.26
N GLN A 100 -6.34 1.77 -10.12
CA GLN A 100 -6.91 0.47 -10.48
C GLN A 100 -7.07 -0.44 -9.26
N TRP A 101 -6.06 -0.49 -8.40
CA TRP A 101 -6.11 -1.28 -7.19
C TRP A 101 -7.16 -0.78 -6.19
N LEU A 102 -7.31 0.54 -6.04
CA LEU A 102 -8.36 1.16 -5.21
C LEU A 102 -9.77 0.85 -5.74
N LEU A 103 -9.96 0.89 -7.07
CA LEU A 103 -11.21 0.55 -7.73
C LEU A 103 -11.57 -0.93 -7.48
N LYS A 104 -10.62 -1.84 -7.68
CA LYS A 104 -10.78 -3.28 -7.44
C LYS A 104 -11.27 -3.58 -6.01
N HIS A 105 -10.74 -2.86 -5.02
CA HIS A 105 -11.11 -3.03 -3.61
C HIS A 105 -12.33 -2.23 -3.17
N GLY A 106 -12.94 -1.46 -4.07
CA GLY A 106 -14.17 -0.70 -3.83
C GLY A 106 -13.97 0.55 -2.97
N PHE A 107 -12.75 1.10 -2.89
CA PHE A 107 -12.49 2.38 -2.22
C PHE A 107 -12.92 3.57 -3.08
N ILE A 108 -12.93 3.41 -4.40
CA ILE A 108 -13.44 4.38 -5.37
C ILE A 108 -14.42 3.69 -6.30
N SER A 109 -15.34 4.45 -6.91
CA SER A 109 -16.33 3.94 -7.86
C SER A 109 -15.90 4.06 -9.32
N GLU A 110 -14.96 4.95 -9.62
CA GLU A 110 -14.45 5.21 -10.97
C GLU A 110 -13.04 5.81 -10.89
N ILE A 111 -12.29 5.71 -11.98
CA ILE A 111 -10.98 6.35 -12.13
C ILE A 111 -11.18 7.62 -12.94
N VAL A 112 -10.88 8.76 -12.34
CA VAL A 112 -10.92 10.05 -13.04
C VAL A 112 -9.58 10.25 -13.73
N THR A 113 -9.60 10.32 -15.06
CA THR A 113 -8.47 10.78 -15.86
C THR A 113 -8.63 12.28 -16.09
N ASP A 114 -7.74 13.08 -15.50
CA ASP A 114 -7.55 14.49 -15.87
C ASP A 114 -6.94 14.61 -17.29
#